data_AF-A0A2D4XB99-F1
#
_entry.id   AF-A0A2D4XB99-F1
#
_cell.length_a   1.000
_cell.length_b   1.000
_cell.length_c   1.000
_cell.angle_alpha   90.00
_cell.angle_beta   90.00
_cell.angle_gamma   90.00
#
_symmetry.space_group_name_H-M   'P 1'
#
loop_
_entity.id
_entity.type
_entity.pdbx_description
1 polymer ?
#
loop_
_entity_poly.entity_id
_entity_poly.type
_entity_poly.pdbx_seq_one_letter_code
_entity_poly.pdbx_strand_id
1 'polypeptide(L)'
;MQRKKKATPKKKKEAFVYPEDTEQWLSDLIDIGENVVLSYEGYLLDQVDHIQLSRAMQKLRATLPMKSKKPRFFEKDNESK
;
A
#
# COMPACT_ATOMS: atom_id res chain seq x y z
N MET A 1 -25.85 33.98 -17.85
CA MET A 1 -25.57 32.90 -16.88
C MET A 1 -24.09 32.54 -16.94
N GLN A 2 -23.28 32.94 -15.95
CA GLN A 2 -21.85 32.60 -15.92
C GLN A 2 -21.65 31.20 -15.31
N ARG A 3 -21.07 30.28 -16.10
CA ARG A 3 -20.67 28.94 -15.62
C ARG A 3 -19.50 29.08 -14.64
N LYS A 4 -19.73 28.84 -13.35
CA LYS A 4 -18.65 28.70 -12.36
C LYS A 4 -17.78 27.50 -12.72
N LYS A 5 -16.53 27.74 -13.13
CA LYS A 5 -15.51 26.68 -13.26
C LYS A 5 -15.23 26.13 -11.86
N LYS A 6 -15.70 24.92 -11.56
CA LYS A 6 -15.31 24.22 -10.32
C LYS A 6 -13.80 23.98 -10.39
N ALA A 7 -13.05 24.59 -9.46
CA ALA A 7 -11.63 24.33 -9.31
C ALA A 7 -11.46 22.83 -9.00
N THR A 8 -10.78 22.11 -9.89
CA THR A 8 -10.37 20.73 -9.63
C THR A 8 -9.39 20.74 -8.44
N PRO A 9 -9.59 19.89 -7.42
CA PRO A 9 -8.67 19.82 -6.30
C PRO A 9 -7.29 19.42 -6.83
N LYS A 10 -6.27 20.25 -6.58
CA LYS A 10 -4.87 19.93 -6.91
C LYS A 10 -4.52 18.58 -6.26
N LYS A 11 -4.32 17.53 -7.07
CA LYS A 11 -3.78 16.25 -6.60
C LYS A 11 -2.43 16.53 -5.92
N LYS A 12 -2.37 16.39 -4.59
CA LYS A 12 -1.10 16.44 -3.85
C LYS A 12 -0.25 15.28 -4.38
N LYS A 13 0.88 15.59 -4.99
CA LYS A 13 1.88 14.58 -5.35
C LYS A 13 2.32 13.92 -4.04
N GLU A 14 2.21 12.61 -3.97
CA GLU A 14 2.69 11.84 -2.81
C GLU A 14 4.20 12.11 -2.70
N ALA A 15 4.62 12.74 -1.62
CA ALA A 15 6.02 13.02 -1.40
C ALA A 15 6.69 11.73 -0.94
N PHE A 16 7.73 11.33 -1.65
CA PHE A 16 8.63 10.23 -1.30
C PHE A 16 9.43 10.62 -0.05
N VAL A 17 9.54 9.73 0.93
CA VAL A 17 10.26 9.98 2.19
C VAL A 17 11.14 8.80 2.51
N TYR A 18 12.47 8.97 2.41
CA TYR A 18 13.41 7.92 2.76
C TYR A 18 13.20 7.46 4.22
N PRO A 19 13.15 6.15 4.49
CA PRO A 19 13.20 5.62 5.84
C PRO A 19 14.55 5.92 6.52
N GLU A 20 14.56 5.92 7.86
CA GLU A 20 15.79 6.13 8.64
C GLU A 20 16.78 4.97 8.48
N ASP A 21 16.29 3.73 8.50
CA ASP A 21 17.07 2.53 8.20
C ASP A 21 16.77 2.04 6.79
N THR A 22 17.65 2.38 5.85
CA THR A 22 17.45 2.06 4.44
C THR A 22 17.76 0.60 4.13
N GLU A 23 18.73 -0.03 4.81
CA GLU A 23 19.13 -1.41 4.53
C GLU A 23 18.07 -2.40 4.98
N GLN A 24 17.57 -2.24 6.22
CA GLN A 24 16.48 -3.08 6.72
C GLN A 24 15.21 -2.89 5.89
N TRP A 25 14.88 -1.65 5.54
CA TRP A 25 13.72 -1.36 4.69
C TRP A 25 13.84 -2.02 3.31
N LEU A 26 15.01 -1.98 2.69
CA LEU A 26 15.25 -2.64 1.40
C LEU A 26 15.12 -4.15 1.51
N SER A 27 15.68 -4.76 2.56
CA SER A 27 15.53 -6.19 2.83
C SER A 27 14.05 -6.57 2.97
N ASP A 28 13.30 -5.84 3.81
CA ASP A 28 11.87 -6.08 4.00
C ASP A 28 11.08 -5.89 2.71
N LEU A 29 11.44 -4.91 1.89
CA LEU A 29 10.79 -4.64 0.61
C LEU A 29 11.01 -5.78 -0.39
N ILE A 30 12.22 -6.36 -0.42
CA ILE A 30 12.55 -7.51 -1.26
C ILE A 30 11.70 -8.71 -0.81
N ASP A 31 11.72 -9.05 0.47
CA ASP A 31 10.98 -10.19 1.02
C ASP A 31 9.46 -10.08 0.75
N ILE A 32 8.91 -8.88 0.96
CA ILE A 32 7.49 -8.60 0.69
C ILE A 32 7.21 -8.66 -0.82
N GLY A 33 8.12 -8.16 -1.65
CA GLY A 33 8.02 -8.22 -3.11
C GLY A 33 7.97 -9.66 -3.62
N GLU A 34 8.88 -10.52 -3.16
CA GLU A 34 8.90 -11.95 -3.50
C GLU A 34 7.61 -12.64 -3.10
N ASN A 35 7.15 -12.43 -1.87
CA ASN A 35 5.90 -13.01 -1.38
C ASN A 35 4.68 -12.57 -2.21
N VAL A 36 4.65 -11.32 -2.69
CA VAL A 36 3.58 -10.82 -3.55
C VAL A 36 3.58 -11.54 -4.91
N VAL A 37 4.75 -11.75 -5.51
CA VAL A 37 4.89 -12.48 -6.78
C VAL A 37 4.42 -13.92 -6.60
N LEU A 38 4.90 -14.63 -5.57
CA LEU A 38 4.47 -15.99 -5.25
C LEU A 38 2.95 -16.08 -5.00
N SER A 39 2.40 -15.12 -4.26
CA SER A 39 0.95 -15.05 -4.01
C SER A 39 0.16 -14.79 -5.30
N TYR A 40 0.70 -14.00 -6.22
CA TYR A 40 0.08 -13.73 -7.51
C TYR A 40 0.11 -14.96 -8.42
N GLU A 41 1.23 -15.66 -8.48
CA GLU A 41 1.35 -16.93 -9.20
C GLU A 41 0.39 -17.98 -8.62
N GLY A 42 0.34 -18.10 -7.29
CA GLY A 42 -0.60 -18.99 -6.60
C GLY A 42 -2.06 -18.63 -6.88
N TYR A 43 -2.39 -17.33 -6.99
CA TYR A 43 -3.74 -16.89 -7.36
C TYR A 43 -4.11 -17.29 -8.80
N LEU A 44 -3.17 -17.16 -9.75
CA LEU A 44 -3.40 -17.60 -11.13
C LEU A 44 -3.58 -19.12 -11.27
N LEU A 45 -3.05 -19.89 -10.30
CA LEU A 45 -3.17 -21.34 -10.22
C LEU A 45 -4.32 -21.82 -9.32
N ASP A 46 -5.22 -20.92 -8.88
CA ASP A 46 -6.33 -21.19 -7.95
C ASP A 46 -5.89 -21.77 -6.58
N GLN A 47 -4.62 -21.60 -6.19
CA GLN A 47 -4.06 -22.08 -4.91
C GLN A 47 -4.21 -21.04 -3.78
N VAL A 48 -4.36 -19.78 -4.15
CA VAL A 48 -4.44 -18.62 -3.23
C VAL A 48 -5.70 -17.83 -3.56
N ASP A 49 -6.48 -17.46 -2.54
CA ASP A 49 -7.69 -16.65 -2.73
C ASP A 49 -7.36 -15.16 -2.93
N HIS A 50 -8.27 -14.44 -3.61
CA HIS A 50 -8.17 -13.00 -3.87
C HIS A 50 -7.93 -12.18 -2.60
N ILE A 51 -8.49 -12.60 -1.45
CA ILE A 51 -8.29 -11.94 -0.16
C ILE A 51 -6.82 -11.99 0.25
N GLN A 52 -6.16 -13.15 0.10
CA GLN A 52 -4.76 -13.31 0.49
C GLN A 52 -3.84 -12.50 -0.42
N LEU A 53 -4.07 -12.52 -1.74
CA LEU A 53 -3.35 -11.67 -2.69
C LEU A 53 -3.52 -10.18 -2.37
N SER A 54 -4.76 -9.75 -2.06
CA SER A 54 -5.03 -8.35 -1.73
C SER A 54 -4.28 -7.89 -0.47
N ARG A 55 -4.14 -8.77 0.54
CA ARG A 55 -3.36 -8.50 1.76
C ARG A 55 -1.88 -8.36 1.46
N ALA A 56 -1.31 -9.26 0.65
CA ALA A 56 0.09 -9.18 0.23
C ALA A 56 0.38 -7.85 -0.51
N MET A 57 -0.49 -7.48 -1.46
CA MET A 57 -0.39 -6.23 -2.21
C MET A 57 -0.54 -4.99 -1.32
N GLN A 58 -1.43 -5.02 -0.33
CA GLN A 58 -1.59 -3.93 0.65
C GLN A 58 -0.35 -3.78 1.54
N LYS A 59 0.26 -4.90 1.95
CA LYS A 59 1.50 -4.90 2.73
C LYS A 59 2.63 -4.25 1.93
N LEU A 60 2.81 -4.64 0.67
CA LEU A 60 3.77 -3.99 -0.24
C LEU A 60 3.51 -2.49 -0.35
N ARG A 61 2.26 -2.08 -0.54
CA ARG A 61 1.90 -0.67 -0.64
C ARG A 61 2.25 0.12 0.61
N ALA A 62 2.11 -0.47 1.79
CA ALA A 62 2.42 0.13 3.07
C ALA A 62 3.93 0.24 3.33
N THR A 63 4.73 -0.70 2.84
CA THR A 63 6.20 -0.67 2.91
C THR A 63 6.80 0.38 2.00
N LEU A 64 6.10 0.80 0.95
CA LEU A 64 6.62 1.85 0.07
C LEU A 64 6.69 3.21 0.81
N PRO A 65 7.81 3.94 0.68
CA PRO A 65 8.11 5.21 1.36
C PRO A 65 7.33 6.39 0.75
N MET A 66 6.02 6.24 0.64
CA MET A 66 5.11 7.28 0.17
C MET A 66 4.33 7.80 1.38
N LYS A 67 4.26 9.12 1.56
CA LYS A 67 3.31 9.75 2.49
C LYS A 67 1.88 9.53 2.00
N SER A 68 1.37 8.31 2.16
CA SER A 68 -0.05 8.02 2.11
C SER A 68 -0.61 8.27 3.50
N LYS A 69 -1.77 8.94 3.59
CA LYS A 69 -2.56 8.93 4.83
C LYS A 69 -2.69 7.47 5.24
N LYS A 70 -2.41 7.15 6.52
CA LYS A 70 -2.60 5.82 7.09
C LYS A 70 -3.85 5.18 6.47
N PRO A 71 -3.75 3.99 5.84
CA PRO A 71 -4.94 3.32 5.33
C PRO A 71 -5.90 3.14 6.49
N ARG A 72 -7.14 3.65 6.36
CA ARG A 72 -8.22 3.64 7.37
C ARG A 72 -8.50 2.26 8.00
N PHE A 73 -7.98 1.20 7.42
CA PHE A 73 -8.20 -0.18 7.82
C PHE A 73 -7.37 -0.61 9.04
N PHE A 74 -6.24 0.05 9.33
CA PHE A 74 -5.43 -0.23 10.53
C PHE A 74 -5.91 0.49 11.79
N GLU A 75 -6.97 1.30 11.73
CA GLU A 75 -7.52 1.98 12.91
C GLU A 75 -8.45 1.09 13.74
N LYS A 76 -8.93 -0.04 13.20
CA LYS A 76 -9.95 -0.87 13.90
C LYS A 76 -9.40 -1.93 14.86
N ASP A 77 -8.10 -2.20 14.85
CA ASP A 77 -7.52 -3.27 15.67
C ASP A 77 -6.89 -2.77 17.00
N ASN A 78 -6.96 -1.47 17.30
CA ASN A 78 -6.33 -0.87 18.49
C ASN A 78 -7.32 -0.22 19.48
N GLU A 79 -8.62 -0.54 19.37
CA GLU A 79 -9.66 -0.08 20.31
C GLU A 79 -10.36 -1.28 20.97
N SER A 80 -9.55 -2.17 21.55
CA SER A 80 -10.01 -3.19 22.50
C SER A 80 -8.85 -3.60 23.40
N LYS A 81 -8.47 -2.71 24.32
CA LYS A 81 -8.02 -3.10 25.66
C LYS A 81 -8.15 -1.94 26.64
#